data_AF-A0A807LKS3-F1
#
_entry.id   AF-A0A807LKS3-F1
#
_cell.length_a   1.000
_cell.length_b   1.000
_cell.length_c   1.000
_cell.angle_alpha   90.00
_cell.angle_beta   90.00
_cell.angle_gamma   90.00
#
_symmetry.space_group_name_H-M   'P 1'
#
loop_
_entity.id
_entity.type
_entity.pdbx_description
1 polymer ?
#
loop_
_entity_poly.entity_id
_entity_poly.type
_entity_poly.pdbx_seq_one_letter_code
_entity_poly.pdbx_strand_id
1 'polypeptide(L)'
;MPVNYTRMKATSTRLLTENGAAYPVKRKGTVTVIGGVEHREPDKTFTAIGVRTEYRPGEIDGTVIINGDMRIVFTADTELRTGDMVDVDGKWYRIEKPNPVNPGKLLLCYRAQLRA
;
A
#
# COMPACT_ATOMS: atom_id res chain seq x y z
N MET A 1 -18.52 21.36 14.09
CA MET A 1 -17.60 20.52 14.88
C MET A 1 -16.36 20.22 14.03
N PRO A 2 -15.14 20.34 14.58
CA PRO A 2 -13.94 19.93 13.84
C PRO A 2 -13.87 18.41 13.70
N VAL A 3 -13.42 17.93 12.54
CA VAL A 3 -13.24 16.50 12.27
C VAL A 3 -12.05 15.97 13.08
N ASN A 4 -12.26 14.92 13.87
CA ASN A 4 -11.20 14.29 14.67
C ASN A 4 -10.55 13.14 13.88
N TYR A 5 -9.47 13.45 13.17
CA TYR A 5 -8.76 12.49 12.33
C TYR A 5 -8.06 11.37 13.12
N THR A 6 -7.68 11.59 14.38
CA THR A 6 -7.06 10.56 15.23
C THR A 6 -8.05 9.43 15.54
N ARG A 7 -9.30 9.77 15.86
CA ARG A 7 -10.37 8.78 16.05
C ARG A 7 -10.65 8.03 14.75
N MET A 8 -10.69 8.74 13.62
CA MET A 8 -10.87 8.10 12.31
C MET A 8 -9.75 7.12 11.98
N LYS A 9 -8.50 7.42 12.32
CA LYS A 9 -7.37 6.49 12.15
C LYS A 9 -7.61 5.21 12.93
N ALA A 10 -7.93 5.32 14.22
CA ALA A 10 -8.18 4.16 15.08
C ALA A 10 -9.34 3.30 14.56
N THR A 11 -10.41 3.93 14.08
CA THR A 11 -11.53 3.21 13.46
C THR A 11 -11.13 2.52 12.16
N SER A 12 -10.38 3.21 11.29
CA SER A 12 -9.89 2.63 10.02
C SER A 12 -8.97 1.43 10.26
N THR A 13 -7.99 1.58 11.15
CA THR A 13 -7.09 0.47 11.51
C THR A 13 -7.90 -0.70 12.07
N ARG A 14 -8.83 -0.46 12.99
CA ARG A 14 -9.66 -1.52 13.57
C ARG A 14 -10.47 -2.27 12.51
N LEU A 15 -11.18 -1.55 11.63
CA LEU A 15 -12.03 -2.17 10.61
C LEU A 15 -11.21 -2.97 9.57
N LEU A 16 -10.06 -2.45 9.16
CA LEU A 16 -9.16 -3.13 8.25
C LEU A 16 -8.51 -4.36 8.90
N THR A 17 -8.21 -4.31 10.19
CA THR A 17 -7.67 -5.48 10.92
C THR A 17 -8.73 -6.55 11.15
N GLU A 18 -9.98 -6.17 11.45
CA GLU A 18 -11.07 -7.13 11.70
C GLU A 18 -11.58 -7.81 10.41
N ASN A 19 -11.63 -7.08 9.30
CA ASN A 19 -12.25 -7.57 8.05
C ASN A 19 -11.25 -7.78 6.91
N GLY A 20 -9.99 -7.44 7.12
CA GLY A 20 -8.94 -7.58 6.13
C GLY A 20 -8.25 -8.93 6.16
N ALA A 21 -7.35 -9.10 5.20
CA ALA A 21 -6.44 -10.22 5.11
C ALA A 21 -4.99 -9.74 5.31
N ALA A 22 -4.16 -10.65 5.81
CA ALA A 22 -2.73 -10.44 5.92
C ALA A 22 -2.06 -10.76 4.58
N TYR A 23 -1.42 -9.76 3.98
CA TYR A 23 -0.71 -9.89 2.71
C TYR A 23 0.80 -9.84 2.93
N PRO A 24 1.56 -10.86 2.49
CA PRO A 24 3.01 -10.81 2.45
C PRO A 24 3.50 -9.74 1.47
N VAL A 25 4.41 -8.88 1.93
CA VAL A 25 5.03 -7.82 1.14
C VAL A 25 6.54 -8.00 1.13
N LYS A 26 7.13 -7.90 -0.06
CA LYS A 26 8.56 -7.91 -0.31
C LYS A 26 8.99 -6.54 -0.82
N ARG A 27 9.88 -5.89 -0.07
CA ARG A 27 10.60 -4.70 -0.51
C ARG A 27 11.98 -5.12 -0.96
N LYS A 28 12.28 -4.88 -2.24
CA LYS A 28 13.64 -5.06 -2.74
C LYS A 28 14.55 -4.01 -2.10
N GLY A 29 15.69 -4.47 -1.61
CA GLY A 29 16.77 -3.64 -1.14
C GLY A 29 17.29 -2.78 -2.29
N THR A 30 17.63 -1.53 -1.98
CA THR A 30 18.22 -0.60 -2.96
C THR A 30 19.70 -0.43 -2.65
N VAL A 31 20.52 -0.33 -3.69
CA VAL A 31 21.91 0.10 -3.57
C VAL A 31 21.94 1.58 -3.95
N THR A 32 22.25 2.43 -2.98
CA THR A 32 22.42 3.86 -3.21
C THR A 32 23.88 4.23 -2.98
N VAL A 33 24.50 4.88 -3.95
CA VAL A 33 25.87 5.41 -3.80
C VAL A 33 25.76 6.84 -3.27
N ILE A 34 26.23 7.07 -2.05
CA ILE A 34 26.30 8.41 -1.45
C ILE A 34 27.78 8.74 -1.26
N GLY A 35 28.29 9.75 -1.96
CA GLY A 35 29.67 10.20 -1.81
C GLY A 35 30.75 9.17 -2.18
N GLY A 36 30.45 8.23 -3.08
CA GLY A 36 31.40 7.19 -3.52
C GLY A 36 31.40 5.92 -2.64
N VAL A 37 30.56 5.85 -1.62
CA VAL A 37 30.36 4.66 -0.79
C VAL A 37 29.02 4.00 -1.13
N GLU A 38 29.05 2.71 -1.43
CA GLU A 38 27.84 1.92 -1.71
C GLU A 38 27.12 1.60 -0.39
N HIS A 39 25.92 2.14 -0.22
CA HIS A 39 25.00 1.76 0.84
C HIS A 39 23.99 0.75 0.29
N ARG A 40 24.11 -0.50 0.72
CA ARG A 40 23.20 -1.58 0.36
C ARG A 40 22.15 -1.76 1.45
N GLU A 41 20.91 -1.39 1.15
CA GLU A 41 19.77 -1.81 1.97
C GLU A 41 19.45 -3.28 1.64
N PRO A 42 19.27 -4.16 2.65
CA PRO A 42 18.87 -5.54 2.40
C PRO A 42 17.40 -5.63 1.99
N ASP A 43 17.06 -6.72 1.29
CA ASP A 43 15.66 -7.06 1.01
C ASP A 43 14.88 -7.21 2.33
N LYS A 44 13.72 -6.59 2.40
CA LYS A 44 12.86 -6.64 3.58
C LYS A 44 11.55 -7.33 3.25
N THR A 45 11.18 -8.31 4.07
CA THR A 45 9.87 -8.92 4.03
C THR A 45 9.07 -8.50 5.25
N PHE A 46 7.81 -8.16 5.03
CA PHE A 46 6.89 -7.79 6.10
C PHE A 46 5.46 -8.12 5.70
N THR A 47 4.55 -8.12 6.65
CA THR A 47 3.13 -8.39 6.40
C THR A 47 2.36 -7.10 6.53
N ALA A 48 1.49 -6.80 5.55
CA ALA A 48 0.57 -5.67 5.59
C ALA A 48 -0.87 -6.19 5.64
N ILE A 49 -1.70 -5.59 6.49
CA ILE A 49 -3.12 -5.96 6.58
C ILE A 49 -3.92 -5.03 5.69
N GLY A 50 -4.77 -5.60 4.85
CA GLY A 50 -5.62 -4.81 3.97
C GLY A 50 -6.87 -5.52 3.49
N VAL A 51 -7.72 -4.75 2.82
CA VAL A 51 -8.96 -5.25 2.19
C VAL A 51 -8.83 -5.05 0.69
N ARG A 52 -8.99 -6.14 -0.07
CA ARG A 52 -9.06 -6.10 -1.52
C ARG A 52 -10.38 -5.51 -1.98
N THR A 53 -10.29 -4.58 -2.92
CA THR A 53 -11.41 -3.91 -3.58
C THR A 53 -11.15 -3.86 -5.06
N GLU A 54 -12.19 -3.99 -5.87
CA GLU A 54 -12.06 -3.91 -7.33
C GLU A 54 -12.27 -2.48 -7.81
N TYR A 55 -11.59 -2.12 -8.89
CA TYR A 55 -11.88 -0.87 -9.60
C TYR A 55 -13.22 -1.01 -10.32
N ARG A 56 -14.05 0.03 -10.24
CA ARG A 56 -15.26 0.07 -11.05
C ARG A 56 -14.87 0.25 -12.52
N PRO A 57 -15.64 -0.27 -13.49
CA PRO A 57 -15.33 -0.11 -14.91
C PRO A 57 -15.13 1.36 -15.34
N GLY A 58 -15.88 2.29 -14.74
CA GLY A 58 -15.73 3.73 -15.02
C GLY A 58 -14.49 4.40 -14.41
N GLU A 59 -13.75 3.72 -13.51
CA GLU A 59 -12.46 4.19 -12.99
C GLU A 59 -11.28 3.72 -13.86
N ILE A 60 -11.51 2.79 -14.79
CA ILE A 60 -10.47 2.24 -15.67
C ILE A 60 -10.36 3.18 -16.88
N ASP A 61 -9.30 3.98 -16.89
CA ASP A 61 -9.02 4.95 -17.96
C ASP A 61 -8.09 4.39 -19.06
N GLY A 62 -7.50 3.20 -18.84
CA GLY A 62 -6.58 2.56 -19.77
C GLY A 62 -5.18 3.19 -19.79
N THR A 63 -4.90 4.19 -18.94
CA THR A 63 -3.60 4.87 -18.86
C THR A 63 -3.01 4.75 -17.45
N VAL A 64 -3.66 5.35 -16.45
CA VAL A 64 -3.22 5.29 -15.06
C VAL A 64 -3.72 4.01 -14.42
N ILE A 65 -4.99 3.66 -14.62
CA ILE A 65 -5.61 2.42 -14.15
C ILE A 65 -5.97 1.58 -15.38
N ILE A 66 -5.36 0.41 -15.49
CA ILE A 66 -5.59 -0.51 -16.60
C ILE A 66 -6.40 -1.73 -16.16
N ASN A 67 -6.95 -2.45 -17.13
CA ASN A 67 -7.60 -3.74 -16.85
C ASN A 67 -6.61 -4.70 -16.21
N GLY A 68 -7.01 -5.30 -15.08
CA GLY A 68 -6.18 -6.20 -14.28
C GLY A 68 -5.47 -5.52 -13.11
N ASP A 69 -5.52 -4.19 -13.00
CA ASP A 69 -5.09 -3.52 -11.78
C ASP A 69 -6.02 -3.84 -10.61
N MET A 70 -5.45 -3.94 -9.42
CA MET A 70 -6.20 -4.17 -8.18
C MET A 70 -6.02 -3.03 -7.20
N ARG A 71 -7.06 -2.79 -6.39
CA ARG A 71 -7.01 -1.80 -5.31
C ARG A 71 -7.04 -2.52 -3.98
N ILE A 72 -6.00 -2.36 -3.18
CA ILE A 72 -6.02 -2.88 -1.79
C ILE A 72 -5.90 -1.69 -0.84
N VAL A 73 -6.81 -1.64 0.13
CA VAL A 73 -6.77 -0.64 1.19
C VAL A 73 -6.03 -1.23 2.37
N PHE A 74 -4.83 -0.73 2.66
CA PHE A 74 -3.99 -1.21 3.75
C PHE A 74 -4.04 -0.31 4.98
N THR A 75 -3.75 -0.88 6.15
CA THR A 75 -3.59 -0.13 7.40
C THR A 75 -2.42 0.86 7.31
N ALA A 76 -2.48 1.93 8.12
CA ALA A 76 -1.40 2.91 8.24
C ALA A 76 -0.21 2.43 9.08
N ASP A 77 -0.28 1.23 9.66
CA ASP A 77 0.73 0.71 10.60
C ASP A 77 2.02 0.31 9.87
N THR A 78 1.88 -0.09 8.62
CA THR A 78 3.00 -0.52 7.78
C THR A 78 3.18 0.45 6.63
N GLU A 79 4.38 1.00 6.50
CA GLU A 79 4.71 1.89 5.40
C GLU A 79 4.80 1.11 4.09
N LEU A 80 3.98 1.48 3.10
CA LEU A 80 4.02 0.91 1.75
C LEU A 80 4.66 1.91 0.79
N ARG A 81 5.56 1.40 -0.05
CA ARG A 81 6.31 2.19 -1.03
C ARG A 81 6.02 1.71 -2.44
N THR A 82 6.15 2.61 -3.40
CA THR A 82 6.13 2.23 -4.82
C THR A 82 7.25 1.24 -5.10
N GLY A 83 6.91 0.14 -5.79
CA GLY A 83 7.83 -0.94 -6.10
C GLY A 83 7.84 -2.09 -5.11
N ASP A 84 7.18 -1.98 -3.96
CA ASP A 84 6.94 -3.13 -3.09
C ASP A 84 6.12 -4.18 -3.83
N MET A 85 6.42 -5.47 -3.62
CA MET A 85 5.70 -6.59 -4.21
C MET A 85 4.80 -7.22 -3.15
N VAL A 86 3.50 -7.29 -3.41
CA VAL A 86 2.50 -7.88 -2.53
C VAL A 86 2.06 -9.21 -3.13
N ASP A 87 2.06 -10.26 -2.31
CA ASP A 87 1.47 -11.54 -2.69
C ASP A 87 -0.05 -11.49 -2.48
N VAL A 88 -0.79 -11.65 -3.57
CA VAL A 88 -2.26 -11.74 -3.58
C VAL A 88 -2.63 -13.08 -4.19
N ASP A 89 -3.15 -13.99 -3.35
CA ASP A 89 -3.60 -15.33 -3.75
C ASP A 89 -2.50 -16.18 -4.46
N GLY A 90 -1.23 -16.03 -4.03
CA GLY A 90 -0.09 -16.77 -4.59
C GLY A 90 0.55 -16.10 -5.82
N LYS A 91 0.04 -14.94 -6.24
CA LYS A 91 0.60 -14.15 -7.34
C LYS A 91 1.14 -12.84 -6.80
N TRP A 92 2.36 -12.51 -7.22
CA TRP A 92 3.01 -11.26 -6.83
C TRP A 92 2.56 -10.11 -7.72
N TYR A 93 2.09 -9.04 -7.09
CA TYR A 93 1.73 -7.78 -7.74
C TYR A 93 2.61 -6.66 -7.20
N ARG A 94 3.05 -5.77 -8.08
CA ARG A 94 3.83 -4.59 -7.73
C ARG A 94 2.89 -3.46 -7.30
N ILE A 95 3.23 -2.75 -6.23
CA ILE A 95 2.60 -1.48 -5.87
C ILE A 95 3.09 -0.41 -6.84
N GLU A 96 2.21 0.03 -7.74
CA GLU A 96 2.49 1.15 -8.64
C GLU A 96 2.35 2.48 -7.90
N LYS A 97 1.24 2.64 -7.18
CA LYS A 97 0.96 3.85 -6.40
C LYS A 97 0.39 3.47 -5.03
N PRO A 98 1.08 3.76 -3.91
CA PRO A 98 0.57 3.47 -2.57
C PRO A 98 -0.62 4.37 -2.18
N ASN A 99 -0.76 5.56 -2.79
CA ASN A 99 -1.82 6.56 -2.55
C ASN A 99 -2.21 6.69 -1.07
N PRO A 100 -1.34 7.28 -0.23
CA PRO A 100 -1.63 7.48 1.18
C PRO A 100 -2.82 8.43 1.37
N VAL A 101 -3.76 8.05 2.22
CA VAL A 101 -4.92 8.89 2.60
C VAL A 101 -4.53 9.72 3.81
N ASN A 102 -4.10 10.95 3.55
CA ASN A 102 -3.55 11.87 4.56
C ASN A 102 -4.37 13.17 4.64
N PRO A 103 -5.47 13.23 5.40
CA PRO A 103 -6.09 14.51 5.70
C PRO A 103 -5.18 15.31 6.64
N GLY A 104 -4.44 16.26 6.07
CA GLY A 104 -3.44 17.05 6.78
C GLY A 104 -2.13 16.27 6.99
N LYS A 105 -1.66 16.16 8.23
CA LYS A 105 -0.39 15.50 8.60
C LYS A 105 -0.56 14.07 9.15
N LEU A 106 -1.76 13.52 9.15
CA LEU A 106 -2.05 12.19 9.72
C LEU A 106 -2.36 11.19 8.62
N LEU A 107 -1.61 10.09 8.57
CA LEU A 107 -1.88 8.95 7.69
C LEU A 107 -2.97 8.04 8.27
N LEU A 108 -4.07 7.91 7.52
CA LEU A 108 -5.20 7.05 7.88
C LEU A 108 -5.04 5.62 7.35
N CYS A 109 -4.74 5.48 6.07
CA CYS A 109 -4.61 4.22 5.36
C CYS A 109 -3.91 4.43 4.01
N TYR A 110 -3.52 3.34 3.35
CA TYR A 110 -3.02 3.38 1.98
C TYR A 110 -4.07 2.83 1.03
N ARG A 111 -4.37 3.53 -0.06
CA ARG A 111 -5.23 3.02 -1.14
C ARG A 111 -4.36 2.56 -2.30
N ALA A 112 -3.62 1.48 -2.06
CA ALA A 112 -2.62 1.02 -2.99
C ALA A 112 -3.24 0.52 -4.30
N GLN A 113 -2.66 0.96 -5.40
CA GLN A 113 -2.86 0.40 -6.73
C GLN A 113 -1.76 -0.63 -6.98
N LEU A 114 -2.19 -1.86 -7.29
CA LEU A 114 -1.33 -2.99 -7.58
C LEU A 114 -1.48 -3.40 -9.03
N ARG A 115 -0.37 -3.78 -9.66
CA ARG A 115 -0.29 -4.24 -11.05
C ARG A 115 0.58 -5.50 -11.13
N ALA A 116 0.17 -6.44 -11.98
CA ALA A 116 0.93 -7.67 -12.24
C ALA A 116 2.10 -7.42 -13.19
#